data_AF-A0A4Y3UPT9-F1
#
_entry.id   AF-A0A4Y3UPT9-F1
#
_cell.length_a   1.000
_cell.length_b   1.000
_cell.length_c   1.000
_cell.angle_alpha   90.00
_cell.angle_beta   90.00
_cell.angle_gamma   90.00
#
_symmetry.space_group_name_H-M   'P 1'
#
loop_
_entity.id
_entity.type
_entity.pdbx_description
1 polymer ?
#
loop_
_entity_poly.entity_id
_entity_poly.type
_entity_poly.pdbx_seq_one_letter_code
_entity_poly.pdbx_strand_id
1 'polypeptide(L)'
;MTTKRPGVEASFLDIARWIRATVPGSTVEDRRARQALIDDVLDERRVWRRDFAWHTAQLDDGRVILALGASTEEAELKLAVLHDVGSQWVVRDPEHAVFFEYFPEGHRHPEDVDRVFPVAPARRPRGEFTAPVHGLPTPTPAPTSGLGR
;
A
#
# COMPACT_ATOMS: atom_id res chain seq x y z
N MET A 1 5.02 21.82 -20.87
CA MET A 1 4.97 20.47 -21.50
C MET A 1 4.04 19.63 -20.64
N THR A 2 2.90 19.20 -21.17
CA THR A 2 1.93 18.40 -20.41
C THR A 2 2.39 16.96 -20.36
N THR A 3 2.75 16.47 -19.18
CA THR A 3 3.16 15.07 -18.98
C THR A 3 1.96 14.17 -19.25
N LYS A 4 2.08 13.26 -20.23
CA LYS A 4 1.00 12.31 -20.57
C LYS A 4 0.67 11.46 -19.35
N ARG A 5 -0.62 11.36 -18.98
CA ARG A 5 -1.09 10.49 -17.89
C ARG A 5 -0.76 9.02 -18.20
N PRO A 6 -0.13 8.28 -17.26
CA PRO A 6 0.07 6.84 -17.39
C PRO A 6 -1.27 6.11 -17.49
N GLY A 7 -1.27 4.96 -18.16
CA GLY A 7 -2.48 4.11 -18.25
C GLY A 7 -2.84 3.46 -16.92
N VAL A 8 -4.05 2.91 -16.81
CA VAL A 8 -4.58 2.26 -15.60
C VAL A 8 -3.70 1.10 -15.11
N GLU A 9 -2.93 0.45 -15.97
CA GLU A 9 -2.02 -0.67 -15.64
C GLU A 9 -0.61 -0.24 -15.20
N ALA A 10 -0.30 1.06 -15.17
CA ALA A 10 1.03 1.54 -14.80
C ALA A 10 1.41 1.20 -13.34
N SER A 11 2.70 1.21 -12.99
CA SER A 11 3.07 1.08 -11.58
C SER A 11 2.62 2.31 -10.76
N PHE A 12 2.41 2.16 -9.45
CA PHE A 12 2.14 3.32 -8.60
C PHE A 12 3.31 4.31 -8.57
N LEU A 13 4.54 3.84 -8.77
CA LEU A 13 5.72 4.70 -8.89
C LEU A 13 5.66 5.59 -10.14
N ASP A 14 5.25 5.04 -11.29
CA ASP A 14 5.12 5.81 -12.53
C ASP A 14 3.97 6.82 -12.45
N ILE A 15 2.86 6.44 -11.80
CA ILE A 15 1.77 7.35 -11.51
C ILE A 15 2.23 8.46 -10.56
N ALA A 16 2.95 8.12 -9.50
CA ALA A 16 3.49 9.10 -8.56
C ALA A 16 4.40 10.12 -9.24
N ARG A 17 5.27 9.66 -10.15
CA ARG A 17 6.12 10.54 -10.98
C ARG A 17 5.28 11.48 -11.83
N TRP A 18 4.22 10.96 -12.45
CA TRP A 18 3.29 11.79 -13.22
C TRP A 18 2.55 12.81 -12.34
N ILE A 19 2.06 12.43 -11.16
CA ILE A 19 1.38 13.34 -10.22
C ILE A 19 2.32 14.46 -9.79
N ARG A 20 3.57 14.14 -9.41
CA ARG A 20 4.58 15.15 -9.07
C ARG A 20 4.90 16.09 -10.23
N ALA A 21 5.04 15.55 -11.44
CA ALA A 21 5.32 16.35 -12.63
C ALA A 21 4.13 17.28 -12.98
N THR A 22 2.90 16.81 -12.75
CA THR A 22 1.67 17.56 -12.99
C THR A 22 1.47 18.68 -11.97
N VAL A 23 1.78 18.40 -10.70
CA VAL A 23 1.67 19.35 -9.59
C VAL A 23 3.01 19.40 -8.85
N PRO A 24 3.97 20.24 -9.26
CA PRO A 24 5.33 20.25 -8.71
C PRO A 24 5.47 21.03 -7.40
N GLY A 25 4.50 21.89 -7.06
CA GLY A 25 4.61 22.78 -5.89
C GLY A 25 4.46 22.09 -4.53
N SER A 26 4.54 22.86 -3.46
CA SER A 26 4.52 22.38 -2.06
C SER A 26 3.49 23.11 -1.20
N THR A 27 2.64 23.93 -1.81
CA THR A 27 1.56 24.65 -1.11
C THR A 27 0.46 23.70 -0.63
N VAL A 28 -0.45 24.20 0.20
CA VAL A 28 -1.63 23.44 0.64
C VAL A 28 -2.51 23.10 -0.57
N GLU A 29 -2.63 24.02 -1.51
CA GLU A 29 -3.35 23.88 -2.77
C GLU A 29 -2.70 22.79 -3.64
N ASP A 30 -1.38 22.77 -3.75
CA ASP A 30 -0.64 21.71 -4.46
C ASP A 30 -0.88 20.35 -3.81
N ARG A 31 -0.87 20.28 -2.48
CA ARG A 31 -1.16 19.04 -1.75
C ARG A 31 -2.58 18.54 -2.02
N ARG A 32 -3.57 19.44 -2.03
CA ARG A 32 -4.96 19.11 -2.38
C ARG A 32 -5.09 18.66 -3.83
N ALA A 33 -4.41 19.33 -4.76
CA ALA A 33 -4.40 18.95 -6.17
C ALA A 33 -3.77 17.57 -6.39
N ARG A 34 -2.65 17.26 -5.71
CA ARG A 34 -2.07 15.90 -5.72
C ARG A 34 -3.02 14.87 -5.15
N GLN A 35 -3.70 15.17 -4.04
CA GLN A 35 -4.67 14.26 -3.45
C GLN A 35 -5.84 13.99 -4.40
N ALA A 36 -6.37 15.01 -5.09
CA ALA A 36 -7.42 14.81 -6.09
C ALA A 36 -6.96 13.87 -7.23
N LEU A 37 -5.73 14.02 -7.71
CA LEU A 37 -5.18 13.10 -8.72
C LEU A 37 -4.98 11.67 -8.19
N ILE A 38 -4.63 11.51 -6.92
CA ILE A 38 -4.57 10.20 -6.25
C ILE A 38 -5.97 9.58 -6.24
N ASP A 39 -6.97 10.35 -5.82
CA ASP A 39 -8.35 9.86 -5.72
C ASP A 39 -8.89 9.45 -7.10
N ASP A 40 -8.63 10.25 -8.14
CA ASP A 40 -8.99 9.95 -9.54
C ASP A 40 -8.37 8.63 -10.03
N VAL A 41 -7.09 8.39 -9.69
CA VAL A 41 -6.39 7.15 -10.06
C VAL A 41 -6.99 5.95 -9.35
N LEU A 42 -7.28 6.07 -8.06
CA LEU A 42 -7.86 4.99 -7.26
C LEU A 42 -9.28 4.66 -7.72
N ASP A 43 -10.08 5.67 -8.09
CA ASP A 43 -11.41 5.51 -8.65
C ASP A 43 -11.37 4.80 -10.02
N GLU A 44 -10.45 5.21 -10.90
CA GLU A 44 -10.25 4.57 -12.21
C GLU A 44 -9.85 3.09 -12.05
N ARG A 45 -9.00 2.79 -11.06
CA ARG A 45 -8.58 1.42 -10.72
C ARG A 45 -9.62 0.63 -9.94
N ARG A 46 -10.75 1.25 -9.57
CA ARG A 46 -11.81 0.66 -8.75
C ARG A 46 -11.26 0.09 -7.44
N VAL A 47 -10.29 0.77 -6.84
CA VAL A 47 -9.72 0.37 -5.55
C VAL A 47 -10.80 0.48 -4.48
N TRP A 48 -11.03 -0.61 -3.76
CA TRP A 48 -12.00 -0.61 -2.67
C TRP A 48 -11.45 0.16 -1.46
N ARG A 49 -12.22 1.14 -0.99
CA ARG A 49 -11.90 1.99 0.16
C ARG A 49 -12.61 1.50 1.42
N ARG A 50 -11.86 1.38 2.51
CA ARG A 50 -12.36 1.10 3.88
C ARG A 50 -12.25 2.36 4.75
N ASP A 51 -12.49 2.22 6.05
CA ASP A 51 -12.18 3.27 7.01
C ASP A 51 -10.69 3.63 6.97
N PHE A 52 -10.40 4.92 7.12
CA PHE A 52 -9.04 5.42 7.20
C PHE A 52 -8.29 4.73 8.34
N ALA A 53 -7.14 4.17 8.00
CA ALA A 53 -6.23 3.56 8.94
C ALA A 53 -4.80 3.96 8.61
N TRP A 54 -3.96 3.92 9.62
CA TRP A 54 -2.54 4.03 9.43
C TRP A 54 -2.00 2.78 8.74
N HIS A 55 -1.03 3.00 7.88
CA HIS A 55 -0.32 1.98 7.13
C HIS A 55 1.17 2.23 7.33
N THR A 56 1.90 1.17 7.64
CA THR A 56 3.35 1.19 7.77
C THR A 56 3.95 0.63 6.48
N ALA A 57 5.00 1.26 5.98
CA ALA A 57 5.69 0.85 4.77
C ALA A 57 7.21 0.91 4.94
N GLN A 58 7.93 -0.03 4.34
CA GLN A 58 9.37 0.05 4.18
C GLN A 58 9.71 0.49 2.76
N LEU A 59 10.52 1.54 2.64
CA LEU A 59 11.05 2.02 1.37
C LEU A 59 12.21 1.13 0.88
N ASP A 60 12.57 1.27 -0.39
CA ASP A 60 13.70 0.55 -0.98
C ASP A 60 15.06 0.84 -0.31
N ASP A 61 15.19 1.99 0.37
CA ASP A 61 16.38 2.38 1.15
C ASP A 61 16.38 1.84 2.60
N GLY A 62 15.37 1.04 2.97
CA GLY A 62 15.26 0.43 4.27
C GLY A 62 14.61 1.30 5.36
N ARG A 63 14.26 2.56 5.07
CA ARG A 63 13.49 3.41 6.00
C ARG A 63 12.06 2.89 6.13
N VAL A 64 11.52 2.96 7.34
CA VAL A 64 10.10 2.68 7.60
C VAL A 64 9.35 3.97 7.86
N ILE A 65 8.19 4.11 7.25
CA ILE A 65 7.37 5.32 7.25
C ILE A 65 5.89 5.00 7.42
N LEU A 66 5.11 6.00 7.80
CA LEU A 66 3.67 5.91 8.01
C LEU A 66 2.89 6.70 6.96
N ALA A 67 1.77 6.14 6.53
CA ALA A 67 0.77 6.82 5.72
C ALA A 67 -0.64 6.54 6.22
N LEU A 68 -1.47 7.58 6.27
CA LEU A 68 -2.91 7.44 6.50
C LEU A 68 -3.61 7.24 5.16
N GLY A 69 -4.43 6.19 5.05
CA GLY A 69 -5.19 5.88 3.84
C GLY A 69 -6.38 4.97 4.13
N ALA A 70 -7.34 4.96 3.21
CA ALA A 70 -8.51 4.08 3.20
C ALA A 70 -8.19 2.70 2.58
N SER A 71 -7.05 2.56 1.92
CA SER A 71 -6.53 1.28 1.43
C SER A 71 -5.01 1.22 1.42
N THR A 72 -4.46 0.02 1.18
CA THR A 72 -3.03 -0.20 1.03
C THR A 72 -2.49 0.48 -0.22
N GLU A 73 -3.24 0.47 -1.32
CA GLU A 73 -2.90 1.14 -2.58
C GLU A 73 -2.88 2.66 -2.42
N GLU A 74 -3.82 3.23 -1.69
CA GLU A 74 -3.82 4.66 -1.39
C GLU A 74 -2.59 5.05 -0.57
N ALA A 75 -2.26 4.24 0.46
CA ALA A 75 -1.07 4.46 1.26
C ALA A 75 0.20 4.35 0.40
N GLU A 76 0.34 3.30 -0.41
CA GLU A 76 1.49 3.11 -1.30
C GLU A 76 1.64 4.29 -2.27
N LEU A 77 0.55 4.73 -2.90
CA LEU A 77 0.58 5.84 -3.85
C LEU A 77 0.91 7.18 -3.17
N LYS A 78 0.35 7.46 -1.98
CA LYS A 78 0.70 8.64 -1.18
C LYS A 78 2.18 8.68 -0.84
N LEU A 79 2.72 7.54 -0.41
CA LEU A 79 4.14 7.41 -0.07
C LEU A 79 5.03 7.56 -1.29
N ALA A 80 4.66 6.90 -2.39
CA ALA A 80 5.37 7.02 -3.65
C ALA A 80 5.38 8.48 -4.14
N VAL A 81 4.26 9.22 -4.03
CA VAL A 81 4.16 10.66 -4.37
C VAL A 81 5.06 11.51 -3.49
N LEU A 82 5.14 11.23 -2.18
CA LEU A 82 5.93 12.00 -1.23
C LEU A 82 7.44 11.77 -1.36
N HIS A 83 7.86 10.52 -1.58
CA HIS A 83 9.27 10.13 -1.47
C HIS A 83 9.97 9.87 -2.81
N ASP A 84 9.24 9.70 -3.92
CA ASP A 84 9.81 9.28 -5.22
C ASP A 84 10.58 7.95 -5.15
N VAL A 85 10.17 7.09 -4.22
CA VAL A 85 10.73 5.75 -4.04
C VAL A 85 9.58 4.76 -3.96
N GLY A 86 9.81 3.54 -4.45
CA GLY A 86 8.88 2.43 -4.26
C GLY A 86 8.83 1.99 -2.80
N SER A 87 7.72 1.37 -2.40
CA SER A 87 7.64 0.65 -1.13
C SER A 87 7.89 -0.83 -1.40
N GLN A 88 8.69 -1.48 -0.56
CA GLN A 88 8.89 -2.93 -0.60
C GLN A 88 7.67 -3.68 -0.05
N TRP A 89 7.04 -3.09 0.97
CA TRP A 89 5.78 -3.55 1.53
C TRP A 89 5.01 -2.39 2.13
N VAL A 90 3.68 -2.53 2.16
CA VAL A 90 2.75 -1.65 2.84
C VAL A 90 1.77 -2.53 3.60
N VAL A 91 1.67 -2.35 4.90
CA VAL A 91 0.76 -3.11 5.77
C VAL A 91 -0.14 -2.17 6.53
N ARG A 92 -1.40 -2.56 6.72
CA ARG A 92 -2.31 -1.84 7.60
C ARG A 92 -1.83 -2.00 9.04
N ASP A 93 -1.64 -0.88 9.71
CA ASP A 93 -1.08 -0.80 11.07
C ASP A 93 -1.80 0.31 11.84
N PRO A 94 -3.06 0.07 12.26
CA PRO A 94 -3.92 1.12 12.83
C PRO A 94 -3.41 1.66 14.17
N GLU A 95 -2.53 0.91 14.84
CA GLU A 95 -1.91 1.27 16.12
C GLU A 95 -0.47 1.75 15.96
N HIS A 96 0.08 1.75 14.74
CA HIS A 96 1.47 2.06 14.41
C HIS A 96 2.50 1.14 15.08
N ALA A 97 2.10 -0.07 15.46
CA ALA A 97 2.93 -1.00 16.20
C ALA A 97 4.23 -1.33 15.45
N VAL A 98 4.14 -1.57 14.13
CA VAL A 98 5.30 -1.91 13.29
C VAL A 98 6.25 -0.72 13.18
N PHE A 99 5.71 0.49 13.07
CA PHE A 99 6.52 1.70 13.02
C PHE A 99 7.29 1.92 14.33
N PHE A 100 6.64 1.72 15.48
CA PHE A 100 7.30 1.87 16.79
C PHE A 100 8.30 0.75 17.10
N GLU A 101 8.12 -0.45 16.56
CA GLU A 101 9.08 -1.54 16.70
C GLU A 101 10.34 -1.34 15.82
N TYR A 102 10.21 -0.63 14.69
CA TYR A 102 11.30 -0.41 13.73
C TYR A 102 11.92 1.00 13.87
N PHE A 103 12.93 1.12 14.72
CA PHE A 103 13.84 2.28 14.75
C PHE A 103 15.24 1.88 14.30
N PRO A 104 15.62 2.15 13.03
CA PRO A 104 16.94 1.77 12.51
C PRO A 104 18.07 2.68 13.00
N GLU A 105 17.77 3.89 13.50
CA GLU A 105 18.78 4.85 13.94
C GLU A 105 18.52 5.36 15.38
N GLY A 106 19.36 4.91 16.32
CA GLY A 106 19.90 5.78 17.38
C GLY A 106 19.21 5.89 18.73
N HIS A 107 17.94 5.53 18.91
CA HIS A 107 17.25 5.66 20.21
C HIS A 107 16.49 4.40 20.63
N ARG A 108 17.18 3.25 20.64
CA ARG A 108 16.70 2.10 21.42
C ARG A 108 16.97 2.39 22.89
N HIS A 109 15.97 2.23 23.75
CA HIS A 109 16.24 2.15 25.19
C HIS A 109 17.13 0.90 25.42
N PRO A 110 18.11 0.92 26.34
CA PRO A 110 19.05 -0.19 26.52
C PRO A 110 18.39 -1.55 26.78
N GLU A 111 17.15 -1.56 27.26
CA GLU A 111 16.37 -2.77 27.52
C GLU A 111 15.73 -3.39 26.25
N ASP A 112 15.67 -2.65 25.14
CA ASP A 112 15.10 -3.11 23.86
C ASP A 112 16.16 -3.67 22.91
N VAL A 113 17.44 -3.64 23.30
CA VAL A 113 18.58 -4.04 22.47
C VAL A 113 18.54 -5.53 22.11
N ASP A 114 17.96 -6.37 22.97
CA ASP A 114 17.90 -7.83 22.79
C ASP A 114 16.61 -8.33 22.11
N ARG A 115 15.67 -7.44 21.77
CA ARG A 115 14.56 -7.81 20.88
C ARG A 115 15.07 -7.78 19.44
N VAL A 116 15.85 -8.80 19.11
CA VAL A 116 16.07 -9.21 17.72
C VAL A 116 14.71 -9.63 17.19
N PHE A 117 14.02 -8.72 16.49
CA PHE A 117 12.95 -9.15 15.63
C PHE A 117 13.61 -9.92 14.48
N PRO A 118 13.34 -11.24 14.34
CA PRO A 118 13.71 -11.91 13.13
C PRO A 118 13.01 -11.15 12.01
N VAL A 119 13.79 -10.61 11.07
CA VAL A 119 13.28 -10.28 9.75
C VAL A 119 12.67 -11.59 9.26
N ALA A 120 11.36 -11.74 9.41
CA ALA A 120 10.70 -12.95 8.96
C ALA A 120 11.10 -13.09 7.48
N PRO A 121 11.58 -14.26 7.03
CA PRO A 121 11.85 -14.45 5.62
C PRO A 121 10.58 -14.03 4.86
N ALA A 122 10.76 -13.32 3.75
CA ALA A 122 9.65 -12.81 2.93
C ALA A 122 8.56 -13.88 2.89
N ARG A 123 7.37 -13.59 3.44
CA ARG A 123 6.34 -14.62 3.58
C ARG A 123 5.92 -15.20 2.22
N ARG A 124 6.30 -14.55 1.10
CA ARG A 124 6.33 -15.13 -0.25
C ARG A 124 7.51 -14.61 -1.08
N PRO A 125 8.09 -15.43 -1.97
CA PRO A 125 9.09 -14.99 -2.95
C PRO A 125 8.53 -13.95 -3.93
N ARG A 126 9.41 -13.05 -4.40
CA ARG A 126 9.15 -11.93 -5.34
C ARG A 126 8.38 -12.29 -6.64
N GLY A 127 8.24 -13.58 -6.98
CA GLY A 127 7.59 -14.09 -8.19
C GLY A 127 6.13 -14.57 -8.03
N GLU A 128 5.56 -14.54 -6.83
CA GLU A 128 4.20 -15.06 -6.56
C GLU A 128 3.13 -13.98 -6.36
N PHE A 129 3.36 -12.76 -6.85
CA PHE A 129 2.25 -11.84 -7.15
C PHE A 129 1.53 -12.32 -8.41
N THR A 130 0.88 -13.49 -8.33
CA THR A 130 -0.23 -13.76 -9.23
C THR A 130 -1.40 -12.93 -8.70
N ALA A 131 -1.94 -12.05 -9.55
CA ALA A 131 -3.19 -11.34 -9.29
C ALA A 131 -4.24 -12.32 -8.74
N PRO A 132 -5.16 -11.88 -7.86
CA PRO A 132 -6.15 -12.79 -7.30
C PRO A 132 -7.03 -13.34 -8.42
N VAL A 133 -6.75 -14.56 -8.85
CA VAL A 133 -7.69 -15.38 -9.62
C VAL A 133 -8.61 -16.05 -8.61
N HIS A 134 -9.46 -15.26 -7.96
CA HIS A 134 -10.69 -15.76 -7.37
C HIS A 134 -11.79 -15.40 -8.38
N GLY A 135 -12.20 -16.29 -9.28
CA GLY A 135 -12.66 -17.61 -8.91
C GLY A 135 -13.91 -17.43 -8.06
N LEU A 136 -15.02 -17.08 -8.71
CA LEU A 136 -16.34 -17.06 -8.11
C LEU A 136 -16.55 -18.39 -7.37
N PRO A 137 -17.06 -18.40 -6.13
CA PRO A 137 -17.38 -19.64 -5.45
C PRO A 137 -18.46 -20.36 -6.25
N THR A 138 -18.13 -21.54 -6.79
CA THR A 138 -19.11 -22.45 -7.38
C THR A 138 -20.09 -22.85 -6.27
N PRO A 139 -21.41 -22.70 -6.46
CA PRO A 139 -22.37 -23.12 -5.45
C PRO A 139 -22.27 -24.65 -5.24
N THR A 140 -22.02 -25.06 -4.00
CA THR A 140 -22.08 -26.46 -3.58
C THR A 140 -23.49 -27.00 -3.85
N PRO A 141 -23.66 -28.11 -4.61
CA PRO A 141 -24.98 -28.71 -4.78
C PRO A 141 -25.47 -29.25 -3.43
N ALA A 142 -26.71 -28.91 -3.09
CA ALA A 142 -27.38 -29.38 -1.87
C ALA A 142 -27.43 -30.93 -1.83
N PRO A 143 -27.32 -31.55 -0.64
CA PRO A 143 -27.50 -32.99 -0.52
C PRO A 143 -28.90 -33.39 -0.96
N THR A 144 -28.97 -34.29 -1.93
CA THR A 144 -30.22 -34.92 -2.36
C THR A 144 -30.73 -35.78 -1.20
N SER A 145 -31.75 -35.31 -0.49
CA SER A 145 -32.53 -36.16 0.41
C SER A 145 -33.11 -37.31 -0.42
N GLY A 146 -32.50 -38.49 -0.28
CA GLY A 146 -33.02 -39.71 -0.88
C GLY A 146 -34.40 -40.03 -0.29
N LEU A 147 -35.41 -40.06 -1.15
CA LEU A 147 -36.62 -40.81 -0.91
C LEU A 147 -36.23 -42.30 -0.79
N GLY A 148 -36.26 -42.82 0.43
CA GLY A 148 -36.36 -44.25 0.67
C GLY A 148 -37.77 -44.73 0.33
N ARG A 149 -37.85 -45.78 -0.48
CA ARG A 149 -39.03 -46.63 -0.64
C ARG A 149 -39.23 -47.51 0.59
#